data_AF-A0A960CS24-F1
#
_entry.id   AF-A0A960CS24-F1
#
_cell.length_a   1.000
_cell.length_b   1.000
_cell.length_c   1.000
_cell.angle_alpha   90.00
_cell.angle_beta   90.00
_cell.angle_gamma   90.00
#
_symmetry.space_group_name_H-M   'P 1'
#
loop_
_entity.id
_entity.type
_entity.pdbx_description
1 polymer ?
#
loop_
_entity_poly.entity_id
_entity_poly.type
_entity_poly.pdbx_seq_one_letter_code
_entity_poly.pdbx_strand_id
1 'polypeptide(L)' 'VESTEYTLWTSVADTKNLAYYYRVYENPAIYELNLKAQDPTGTSVLIDNRPSTSPTVTVPAQFT' A
#
# COMPACT_ATOMS: atom_id res chain seq x y z
N VAL A 1 13.64 -22.24 -1.45
CA VAL A 1 13.25 -20.95 -0.85
C VAL A 1 11.75 -21.04 -0.65
N GLU A 2 11.29 -21.16 0.60
CA GLU A 2 9.85 -21.14 0.86
C GLU A 2 9.36 -19.69 0.79
N SER A 3 8.27 -19.46 0.07
CA SER A 3 7.60 -18.16 -0.05
C SER A 3 6.28 -18.26 0.70
N THR A 4 6.06 -17.39 1.67
CA THR A 4 4.76 -17.28 2.37
C THR A 4 3.86 -16.33 1.60
N GLU A 5 2.64 -16.76 1.29
CA GLU A 5 1.62 -15.90 0.71
C GLU A 5 0.92 -15.10 1.81
N TYR A 6 0.86 -13.78 1.65
CA TYR A 6 0.13 -12.88 2.54
C TYR A 6 -0.28 -11.61 1.79
N THR A 7 -1.27 -10.90 2.34
CA THR A 7 -1.74 -9.63 1.78
C THR A 7 -0.72 -8.52 2.08
N LEU A 8 -0.01 -8.07 1.04
CA LEU A 8 0.97 -6.97 1.14
C LEU A 8 0.32 -5.61 1.43
N TRP A 9 -0.84 -5.35 0.82
CA TRP A 9 -1.59 -4.10 0.99
C TRP A 9 -3.06 -4.31 0.69
N THR A 10 -3.89 -3.41 1.21
CA THR A 10 -5.33 -3.36 0.93
C THR A 10 -5.69 -1.94 0.54
N SER A 11 -6.56 -1.77 -0.45
CA SER A 11 -7.01 -0.45 -0.90
C SER A 11 -8.51 -0.36 -1.13
N VAL A 12 -8.99 0.88 -1.12
CA VAL A 12 -10.34 1.26 -1.53
C VAL A 12 -10.25 2.50 -2.41
N ALA A 13 -10.95 2.49 -3.55
CA ALA A 13 -11.08 3.64 -4.43
C ALA A 13 -12.45 4.29 -4.23
N ASP A 14 -12.48 5.53 -3.75
CA ASP A 14 -13.68 6.37 -3.74
C ASP A 14 -13.74 7.15 -5.06
N THR A 15 -14.48 6.60 -6.01
CA THR A 15 -14.62 7.17 -7.35
C THR A 15 -15.48 8.43 -7.37
N LYS A 16 -16.33 8.65 -6.37
CA LYS A 16 -17.18 9.85 -6.26
C LYS A 16 -16.36 11.04 -5.76
N ASN A 17 -15.53 10.81 -4.73
CA ASN A 17 -14.71 11.86 -4.14
C ASN A 17 -13.32 11.97 -4.75
N LEU A 18 -12.97 11.08 -5.69
CA LEU A 18 -11.64 11.01 -6.33
C LEU A 18 -10.53 10.91 -5.27
N ALA A 19 -10.72 9.97 -4.34
CA ALA A 19 -9.77 9.65 -3.28
C ALA A 19 -9.40 8.17 -3.35
N TYR A 20 -8.12 7.88 -3.16
CA TYR A 20 -7.62 6.51 -3.11
C TYR A 20 -7.03 6.24 -1.72
N TYR A 21 -7.57 5.24 -1.05
CA TYR A 21 -7.17 4.85 0.30
C TYR A 21 -6.39 3.55 0.25
N TYR A 22 -5.31 3.44 1.02
CA TYR A 22 -4.58 2.20 1.16
C TYR A 22 -3.95 2.05 2.53
N ARG A 23 -3.64 0.80 2.90
CA ARG A 23 -2.78 0.43 4.02
C ARG A 23 -1.86 -0.71 3.58
N VAL A 24 -0.72 -0.83 4.22
CA VAL A 24 0.27 -1.90 3.98
C VAL A 24 0.27 -2.87 5.14
N TYR A 25 0.74 -4.10 4.91
CA TYR A 25 0.75 -5.15 5.91
C TYR A 25 1.46 -4.73 7.21
N GLU A 26 2.57 -4.05 7.08
CA GLU A 26 3.46 -3.71 8.19
C GLU A 26 2.98 -2.49 8.99
N ASN A 27 2.05 -1.70 8.45
CA ASN A 27 1.53 -0.51 9.10
C ASN A 27 0.01 -0.40 8.94
N PRO A 28 -0.77 -0.49 10.04
CA PRO A 28 -2.22 -0.43 9.99
C PRO A 28 -2.78 0.97 9.70
N ALA A 29 -1.94 2.02 9.67
CA ALA A 29 -2.36 3.36 9.29
C ALA A 29 -2.97 3.37 7.88
N ILE A 30 -4.09 4.07 7.74
CA ILE A 30 -4.74 4.28 6.44
C ILE A 30 -4.22 5.59 5.86
N TYR A 31 -3.76 5.50 4.63
CA TYR A 31 -3.23 6.61 3.88
C TYR A 31 -4.22 7.02 2.80
N GLU A 32 -4.39 8.33 2.61
CA GLU A 32 -5.21 8.91 1.54
C GLU A 32 -4.31 9.50 0.45
N LEU A 33 -4.69 9.28 -0.80
CA LEU A 33 -4.25 10.01 -1.98
C LEU A 33 -5.44 10.81 -2.51
N ASN A 34 -5.38 12.13 -2.37
CA ASN A 34 -6.37 13.05 -2.92
C ASN A 34 -6.06 13.31 -4.41
N LEU A 35 -6.82 12.70 -5.30
CA LEU A 35 -6.61 12.80 -6.75
C LEU A 35 -7.11 14.15 -7.30
N LYS A 36 -8.02 14.85 -6.60
CA LYS A 36 -8.47 16.20 -7.00
C LYS A 36 -7.37 17.25 -6.90
N ALA A 37 -6.35 16.99 -6.09
CA ALA A 37 -5.21 17.88 -5.93
C ALA A 37 -4.15 17.70 -7.03
N GLN A 38 -4.32 16.72 -7.93
CA GLN A 38 -3.34 16.39 -8.97
C GLN A 38 -3.78 16.90 -10.33
N ASP A 39 -2.82 17.25 -11.19
CA ASP A 39 -3.07 17.61 -12.59
C ASP A 39 -3.20 16.33 -13.43
N PRO A 40 -4.40 16.00 -13.94
CA PRO A 40 -4.61 14.81 -14.76
C PRO A 40 -3.97 14.91 -16.15
N THR A 41 -3.52 16.09 -16.56
CA THR A 41 -2.86 16.35 -17.84
C THR A 41 -1.35 16.54 -17.71
N GLY A 42 -0.82 16.51 -16.48
CA GLY A 42 0.59 16.63 -16.21
C GLY A 42 1.40 15.51 -16.88
N THR A 43 2.62 15.83 -17.30
CA THR A 43 3.50 14.86 -17.98
C THR A 43 4.29 13.97 -17.01
N SER A 44 4.19 14.22 -15.70
CA SER A 44 4.93 13.51 -14.66
C SER A 44 4.02 12.57 -13.88
N VAL A 45 4.46 11.33 -13.67
CA VAL A 45 3.80 10.39 -12.76
C VAL A 45 4.19 10.75 -11.33
N LEU A 46 3.20 10.97 -10.48
CA LEU A 46 3.42 11.24 -9.06
C LEU A 46 3.54 9.93 -8.30
N ILE A 47 4.56 9.83 -7.46
CA ILE A 47 4.86 8.63 -6.66
C ILE A 47 4.67 8.99 -5.19
N ASP A 48 3.92 8.16 -4.49
CA ASP A 48 3.81 8.25 -3.05
C ASP A 48 4.92 7.43 -2.38
N ASN A 49 5.86 8.13 -1.72
CA ASN A 49 7.02 7.54 -1.06
C ASN A 49 6.81 7.35 0.45
N ARG A 50 5.58 7.42 0.96
CA ARG A 50 5.31 7.13 2.38
C ARG A 50 5.83 5.73 2.73
N PRO A 51 6.59 5.59 3.83
CA PRO A 51 7.31 4.36 4.12
C PRO A 51 6.31 3.22 4.41
N SER A 52 6.35 2.16 3.60
CA SER A 52 6.03 0.83 4.11
C SER A 52 7.26 0.37 4.87
N THR A 53 7.15 0.18 6.18
CA THR A 53 8.19 -0.53 6.93
C THR A 53 8.46 -1.87 6.25
N SER A 54 9.73 -2.27 6.12
CA SER A 54 10.07 -3.52 5.43
C SER A 54 9.34 -4.72 6.06
N PRO A 55 8.79 -5.65 5.27
CA PRO A 55 8.12 -6.84 5.80
C PRO A 55 9.04 -7.58 6.76
N THR A 56 8.60 -7.76 8.01
CA THR A 56 9.24 -8.71 8.92
C THR A 56 8.68 -10.09 8.59
N VAL A 57 9.38 -10.83 7.73
CA VAL A 57 9.04 -12.24 7.45
C VAL A 57 9.38 -13.07 8.67
N THR A 58 8.36 -13.46 9.44
CA THR A 58 8.52 -14.45 10.51
C THR A 58 8.30 -15.83 9.89
N VAL A 59 9.39 -16.54 9.59
CA VAL A 59 9.31 -17.94 9.15
C VAL A 59 8.85 -18.77 10.35
N PRO A 60 7.72 -19.52 10.27
CA PRO A 60 7.32 -20.43 11.33
C PRO A 60 8.44 -21.46 11.53
N ALA A 61 8.88 -21.69 12.78
CA ALA A 61 9.84 -22.74 13.07
C ALA A 61 9.27 -24.08 12.55
N GLN A 62 10.02 -24.76 11.68
CA GLN A 62 9.65 -26.07 11.20
C GLN A 62 9.69 -27.04 12.39
N PHE A 63 8.54 -27.61 12.74
CA PHE A 63 8.49 -28.72 13.68
C PHE A 63 9.00 -29.98 12.96
N THR A 64 10.17 -30.48 13.39
CA THR A 64 10.83 -31.70 12.90
C THR A 64 10.09 -32.97 13.26
#